data_AF-A0A961DYL0-F1
#
_entry.id   AF-A0A961DYL0-F1
#
_cell.length_a   1.000
_cell.length_b   1.000
_cell.length_c   1.000
_cell.angle_alpha   90.00
_cell.angle_beta   90.00
_cell.angle_gamma   90.00
#
_symmetry.space_group_name_H-M   'P 1'
#
loop_
_entity.id
_entity.type
_entity.pdbx_description
1 polymer ?
#
loop_
_entity_poly.entity_id
_entity_poly.type
_entity_poly.pdbx_seq_one_letter_code
_entity_poly.pdbx_strand_id
1 'polypeptide(L)'
;MLRHMVIAAVLAGGALGAAPSAVADGTQRTYPGDVPGMNYEAHLSAPCYRWDRFIFGRGPGGQALACHFIAGQSYVGMDRPPEGTGFWVVSPKLYGVQEVGSECPGSQAAAQSPDGLPMLCLGAQGWQPGFLRNGPWGNGSQFDRVG
;
A
#
# COMPACT_ATOMS: atom_id res chain seq x y z
N MET A 1 34.25 11.41 -69.07
CA MET A 1 33.87 10.21 -68.28
C MET A 1 33.09 10.69 -67.06
N LEU A 2 31.76 10.76 -67.16
CA LEU A 2 30.88 11.09 -66.03
C LEU A 2 30.73 9.86 -65.15
N ARG A 3 31.08 9.96 -63.87
CA ARG A 3 30.87 8.85 -62.94
C ARG A 3 30.75 9.36 -61.50
N HIS A 4 29.55 9.15 -60.95
CA HIS A 4 29.14 9.05 -59.53
C HIS A 4 28.42 10.25 -58.87
N MET A 5 27.11 10.26 -59.11
CA MET A 5 25.99 10.48 -58.16
C MET A 5 26.27 9.87 -56.75
N VAL A 6 25.65 10.18 -55.59
CA VAL A 6 24.51 10.98 -55.10
C VAL A 6 24.40 10.71 -53.58
N ILE A 7 23.97 11.73 -52.81
CA ILE A 7 23.21 11.72 -51.53
C ILE A 7 23.74 10.88 -50.34
N ALA A 8 24.10 11.58 -49.26
CA ALA A 8 24.13 11.03 -47.90
C ALA A 8 22.79 11.35 -47.20
N ALA A 9 21.96 10.33 -46.97
CA ALA A 9 20.70 10.43 -46.24
C ALA A 9 20.95 10.32 -44.72
N VAL A 10 20.54 11.34 -43.96
CA VAL A 10 20.51 11.31 -42.49
C VAL A 10 19.19 10.71 -42.06
N LEU A 11 19.22 9.50 -41.49
CA LEU A 11 18.11 8.90 -40.75
C LEU A 11 18.55 8.68 -39.31
N ALA A 12 18.37 9.70 -38.46
CA ALA A 12 18.42 9.51 -37.02
C ALA A 12 16.98 9.28 -36.53
N GLY A 13 16.61 8.00 -36.44
CA GLY A 13 15.34 7.56 -35.85
C GLY A 13 15.33 7.81 -34.35
N GLY A 14 14.48 8.73 -33.90
CA GLY A 14 14.15 8.90 -32.49
C GLY A 14 13.15 7.82 -32.07
N ALA A 15 13.65 6.69 -31.59
CA ALA A 15 12.83 5.72 -30.86
C ALA A 15 12.51 6.31 -29.48
N LEU A 16 11.39 7.04 -29.39
CA LEU A 16 10.73 7.27 -28.11
C LEU A 16 10.18 5.92 -27.66
N GLY A 17 11.02 5.17 -26.95
CA GLY A 17 10.65 3.91 -26.34
C GLY A 17 9.47 4.15 -25.41
N ALA A 18 8.34 3.54 -25.75
CA ALA A 18 7.24 3.36 -24.81
C ALA A 18 7.83 2.65 -23.59
N ALA A 19 7.94 3.38 -22.46
CA ALA A 19 8.19 2.73 -21.19
C ALA A 19 7.09 1.66 -21.01
N PRO A 20 7.44 0.40 -20.69
CA PRO A 20 6.42 -0.60 -20.47
C PRO A 20 5.54 -0.14 -19.32
N SER A 21 4.27 0.15 -19.61
CA SER A 21 3.25 0.29 -18.60
C SER A 21 3.26 -1.01 -17.80
N ALA A 22 3.53 -0.94 -16.50
CA ALA A 22 3.28 -2.07 -15.61
C ALA A 22 1.75 -2.27 -15.57
N VAL A 23 1.23 -3.03 -16.54
CA VAL A 23 -0.13 -3.52 -16.51
C VAL A 23 -0.13 -4.57 -15.42
N ALA A 24 -0.77 -4.27 -14.29
CA ALA A 24 -1.09 -5.30 -13.30
C ALA A 24 -1.79 -6.43 -14.06
N ASP A 25 -1.24 -7.64 -13.99
CA ASP A 25 -1.78 -8.81 -14.68
C ASP A 25 -3.28 -8.91 -14.38
N GLY A 26 -4.11 -8.81 -15.42
CA GLY A 26 -5.57 -8.74 -15.30
C GLY A 26 -6.22 -10.04 -14.81
N THR A 27 -5.39 -11.02 -14.46
CA THR A 27 -5.76 -12.29 -13.82
C THR A 27 -6.01 -12.14 -12.32
N GLN A 28 -5.55 -11.04 -11.70
CA GLN A 28 -5.68 -10.85 -10.27
C GLN A 28 -7.11 -10.48 -9.88
N ARG A 29 -7.70 -11.24 -8.95
CA ARG A 29 -9.06 -10.98 -8.46
C ARG A 29 -9.09 -9.66 -7.69
N THR A 30 -9.76 -8.65 -8.23
CA THR A 30 -10.03 -7.40 -7.51
C THR A 30 -11.19 -7.59 -6.53
N TYR A 31 -11.05 -6.99 -5.35
CA TYR A 31 -12.06 -6.93 -4.32
C TYR A 31 -12.53 -5.49 -4.11
N PRO A 32 -13.79 -5.28 -3.69
CA PRO A 32 -14.25 -3.96 -3.30
C PRO A 32 -13.34 -3.32 -2.25
N GLY A 33 -13.01 -2.06 -2.47
CA GLY A 33 -12.11 -1.30 -1.59
C GLY A 33 -10.62 -1.59 -1.80
N ASP A 34 -10.23 -2.36 -2.83
CA ASP A 34 -8.81 -2.45 -3.21
C ASP A 34 -8.22 -1.08 -3.52
N VAL A 35 -6.95 -0.92 -3.16
CA VAL A 35 -6.21 0.33 -3.28
C VAL A 35 -4.94 0.12 -4.10
N PRO A 36 -4.34 1.18 -4.67
CA PRO A 36 -3.03 1.09 -5.28
C PRO A 36 -1.99 0.45 -4.35
N GLY A 37 -1.10 -0.37 -4.93
CA GLY A 37 -0.04 -1.04 -4.18
C GLY A 37 -0.48 -2.24 -3.32
N MET A 38 -1.72 -2.72 -3.48
CA MET A 38 -2.25 -3.89 -2.76
C MET A 38 -1.36 -5.12 -2.94
N ASN A 39 -0.96 -5.75 -1.83
CA ASN A 39 -0.25 -7.04 -1.86
C ASN A 39 -1.24 -8.21 -1.81
N TYR A 40 -1.34 -9.01 -2.86
CA TYR A 40 -2.26 -10.16 -2.93
C TYR A 40 -1.67 -11.48 -2.44
N GLU A 41 -0.42 -11.46 -1.98
CA GLU A 41 0.29 -12.57 -1.35
C GLU A 41 0.38 -12.36 0.17
N ALA A 42 -0.48 -11.51 0.73
CA ALA A 42 -0.49 -11.27 2.17
C ALA A 42 -1.04 -12.50 2.91
N HIS A 43 -0.41 -12.86 4.02
CA HIS A 43 -0.86 -13.98 4.85
C HIS A 43 -0.95 -13.52 6.29
N LEU A 44 -2.08 -13.79 6.95
CA LEU A 44 -2.29 -13.40 8.35
C LEU A 44 -1.13 -13.89 9.22
N SER A 45 -0.60 -13.01 10.06
CA SER A 45 0.56 -13.23 10.95
C SER A 45 1.91 -13.48 10.26
N ALA A 46 1.97 -13.48 8.92
CA ALA A 46 3.23 -13.55 8.19
C ALA A 46 3.99 -12.21 8.28
N PRO A 47 5.33 -12.23 8.19
CA PRO A 47 6.14 -11.02 8.18
C PRO A 47 5.84 -10.12 6.97
N CYS A 48 5.95 -8.81 7.17
CA CYS A 48 5.76 -7.80 6.14
C CYS A 48 6.70 -6.61 6.33
N TYR A 49 7.02 -5.92 5.24
CA TYR A 49 8.11 -4.92 5.22
C TYR A 49 7.68 -3.49 4.83
N ARG A 50 6.39 -3.27 4.57
CA ARG A 50 5.83 -1.96 4.17
C ARG A 50 4.69 -1.58 5.12
N TRP A 51 5.00 -0.88 6.19
CA TRP A 51 4.03 -0.46 7.23
C TRP A 51 3.82 1.07 7.28
N ASP A 52 4.49 1.83 6.41
CA ASP A 52 4.42 3.29 6.34
C ASP A 52 3.50 3.79 5.21
N ARG A 53 3.61 3.19 4.02
CA ARG A 53 2.79 3.48 2.83
C ARG A 53 2.47 2.21 2.07
N PHE A 54 1.33 2.22 1.38
CA PHE A 54 0.87 1.07 0.59
C PHE A 54 0.84 -0.22 1.41
N ILE A 55 0.26 -0.11 2.62
CA ILE A 55 0.35 -1.14 3.66
C ILE A 55 -0.68 -2.25 3.52
N PHE A 56 -1.62 -2.13 2.60
CA PHE A 56 -2.76 -3.04 2.51
C PHE A 56 -2.45 -4.27 1.64
N GLY A 57 -3.09 -5.38 1.98
CA GLY A 57 -3.01 -6.61 1.22
C GLY A 57 -4.28 -7.44 1.29
N ARG A 58 -4.34 -8.50 0.48
CA ARG A 58 -5.40 -9.50 0.46
C ARG A 58 -4.84 -10.84 0.90
N GLY A 59 -5.54 -11.46 1.85
CA GLY A 59 -5.31 -12.85 2.20
C GLY A 59 -5.82 -13.83 1.14
N PRO A 60 -5.51 -15.14 1.27
CA PRO A 60 -5.96 -16.16 0.32
C PRO A 60 -7.48 -16.22 0.12
N GLY A 61 -8.26 -15.84 1.14
CA GLY A 61 -9.73 -15.75 1.08
C GLY A 61 -10.27 -14.39 0.67
N GLY A 62 -9.40 -13.43 0.30
CA GLY A 62 -9.79 -12.07 -0.04
C GLY A 62 -9.99 -11.13 1.14
N GLN A 63 -9.70 -11.59 2.37
CA GLN A 63 -9.78 -10.71 3.54
C GLN A 63 -8.77 -9.56 3.41
N ALA A 64 -9.19 -8.35 3.78
CA ALA A 64 -8.30 -7.20 3.83
C ALA A 64 -7.34 -7.35 5.01
N LEU A 65 -6.05 -7.26 4.73
CA LEU A 65 -4.97 -7.26 5.71
C LEU A 65 -4.23 -5.93 5.64
N ALA A 66 -3.62 -5.54 6.74
CA ALA A 66 -2.74 -4.38 6.82
C ALA A 66 -1.41 -4.79 7.46
N CYS A 67 -0.31 -4.32 6.89
CA CYS A 67 1.01 -4.51 7.44
C CYS A 67 1.24 -3.51 8.57
N HIS A 68 1.33 -4.00 9.80
CA HIS A 68 1.58 -3.18 10.96
C HIS A 68 2.92 -3.55 11.59
N PHE A 69 3.76 -2.54 11.84
CA PHE A 69 4.86 -2.68 12.78
C PHE A 69 4.35 -2.35 14.18
N ILE A 70 4.37 -3.35 15.06
CA ILE A 70 4.02 -3.19 16.46
C ILE A 70 5.25 -3.50 17.30
N ALA A 71 5.84 -2.47 17.91
CA ALA A 71 7.03 -2.63 18.74
C ALA A 71 6.77 -3.63 19.88
N GLY A 72 7.53 -4.73 19.92
CA GLY A 72 7.41 -5.77 20.96
C GLY A 72 6.46 -6.93 20.66
N GLN A 73 5.79 -7.00 19.51
CA GLN A 73 4.88 -8.11 19.14
C GLN A 73 5.56 -9.30 18.40
N SER A 74 6.78 -9.68 18.77
CA SER A 74 7.46 -10.81 18.12
C SER A 74 6.88 -12.18 18.55
N TYR A 75 6.57 -13.02 17.58
CA TYR A 75 6.04 -14.39 17.77
C TYR A 75 7.05 -15.41 18.34
N VAL A 76 8.33 -15.05 18.49
CA VAL A 76 9.40 -15.97 18.92
C VAL A 76 10.04 -15.60 20.26
N GLY A 77 9.43 -14.73 21.06
CA GLY A 77 10.07 -14.27 22.31
C GLY A 77 11.39 -13.53 22.04
N MET A 78 11.64 -13.10 20.80
CA MET A 78 12.65 -12.11 20.52
C MET A 78 12.06 -10.76 20.87
N ASP A 79 12.60 -10.08 21.88
CA ASP A 79 12.16 -8.74 22.32
C ASP A 79 12.23 -7.67 21.22
N ARG A 80 12.73 -8.04 20.04
CA ARG A 80 12.80 -7.21 18.84
C ARG A 80 12.60 -8.11 17.60
N PRO A 81 11.48 -8.04 16.85
CA PRO A 81 11.52 -8.49 15.46
C PRO A 81 12.66 -7.74 14.74
N PRO A 82 13.25 -8.28 13.66
CA PRO A 82 14.30 -7.57 12.93
C PRO A 82 13.83 -6.14 12.64
N GLU A 83 14.73 -5.18 12.81
CA GLU A 83 14.38 -3.78 12.63
C GLU A 83 13.70 -3.60 11.27
N GLY A 84 12.51 -3.02 11.32
CA GLY A 84 11.66 -2.95 10.14
C GLY A 84 11.10 -4.31 9.69
N THR A 85 10.52 -5.09 10.60
CA THR A 85 9.64 -6.22 10.26
C THR A 85 8.31 -6.05 10.98
N GLY A 86 7.24 -5.81 10.24
CA GLY A 86 5.88 -5.84 10.73
C GLY A 86 5.19 -7.19 10.49
N PHE A 87 3.92 -7.27 10.87
CA PHE A 87 3.08 -8.43 10.61
C PHE A 87 1.78 -8.03 9.93
N TRP A 88 1.33 -8.91 9.04
CA TRP A 88 -0.01 -8.80 8.45
C TRP A 88 -1.06 -9.08 9.51
N VAL A 89 -1.88 -8.09 9.83
CA VAL A 89 -3.03 -8.22 10.72
C VAL A 89 -4.32 -7.96 9.95
N VAL A 90 -5.45 -8.40 10.51
CA VAL A 90 -6.76 -8.12 9.91
C VAL A 90 -7.00 -6.62 9.92
N SER A 91 -7.28 -6.06 8.75
CA SER A 91 -7.68 -4.66 8.62
C SER A 91 -9.16 -4.51 8.99
N PRO A 92 -9.57 -3.36 9.56
CA PRO A 92 -10.97 -2.93 9.47
C PRO A 92 -11.43 -2.89 8.01
N LYS A 93 -12.74 -2.76 7.77
CA LYS A 93 -13.28 -2.72 6.40
C LYS A 93 -12.58 -1.61 5.61
N LEU A 94 -12.00 -1.99 4.46
CA LEU A 94 -11.26 -1.09 3.59
C LEU A 94 -12.20 -0.37 2.62
N TYR A 95 -12.18 0.96 2.62
CA TYR A 95 -13.04 1.83 1.81
C TYR A 95 -12.34 2.43 0.60
N GLY A 96 -11.25 1.80 0.16
CA GLY A 96 -10.48 2.25 -0.99
C GLY A 96 -9.65 3.50 -0.70
N VAL A 97 -9.36 4.25 -1.75
CA VAL A 97 -8.67 5.54 -1.67
C VAL A 97 -9.67 6.61 -1.27
N GLN A 98 -9.31 7.44 -0.29
CA GLN A 98 -10.15 8.52 0.24
C GLN A 98 -9.32 9.80 0.44
N GLU A 99 -9.97 10.95 0.36
CA GLU A 99 -9.34 12.24 0.65
C GLU A 99 -9.20 12.50 2.15
N VAL A 100 -8.08 13.08 2.58
CA VAL A 100 -7.87 13.44 3.98
C VAL A 100 -8.91 14.49 4.41
N GLY A 101 -9.57 14.24 5.53
CA GLY A 101 -10.60 15.11 6.11
C GLY A 101 -12.00 14.91 5.54
N SER A 102 -12.19 14.08 4.51
CA SER A 102 -13.53 13.82 3.98
C SER A 102 -14.36 12.93 4.93
N GLU A 103 -15.68 13.00 4.80
CA GLU A 103 -16.61 12.24 5.64
C GLU A 103 -16.36 10.73 5.54
N CYS A 104 -16.47 10.06 6.68
CA CYS A 104 -16.17 8.64 6.81
C CYS A 104 -17.30 7.91 7.56
N PRO A 105 -17.49 6.60 7.33
CA PRO A 105 -18.68 5.86 7.76
C PRO A 105 -18.73 5.56 9.27
N GLY A 106 -17.72 5.99 10.04
CA GLY A 106 -17.59 5.74 11.48
C GLY A 106 -16.41 4.84 11.83
N SER A 107 -16.35 4.43 13.09
CA SER A 107 -15.30 3.53 13.61
C SER A 107 -15.22 2.20 12.85
N GLN A 108 -14.11 1.48 12.96
CA GLN A 108 -13.89 0.19 12.26
C GLN A 108 -13.86 0.32 10.73
N ALA A 109 -13.41 1.48 10.24
CA ALA A 109 -13.21 1.77 8.84
C ALA A 109 -11.75 2.16 8.58
N ALA A 110 -11.18 1.59 7.52
CA ALA A 110 -9.83 1.87 7.03
C ALA A 110 -9.90 2.41 5.60
N ALA A 111 -8.95 3.26 5.23
CA ALA A 111 -8.79 3.77 3.87
C ALA A 111 -7.30 4.03 3.58
N GLN A 112 -7.01 4.40 2.33
CA GLN A 112 -5.70 4.89 1.92
C GLN A 112 -5.82 6.31 1.38
N SER A 113 -4.88 7.20 1.72
CA SER A 113 -4.80 8.52 1.08
C SER A 113 -4.34 8.39 -0.38
N PRO A 114 -4.51 9.41 -1.24
CA PRO A 114 -4.02 9.35 -2.62
C PRO A 114 -2.50 9.13 -2.72
N ASP A 115 -1.73 9.55 -1.71
CA ASP A 115 -0.28 9.37 -1.63
C ASP A 115 0.16 8.08 -0.90
N GLY A 116 -0.79 7.21 -0.56
CA GLY A 116 -0.52 5.85 -0.08
C GLY A 116 -0.48 5.68 1.44
N LEU A 117 -0.75 6.71 2.23
CA LEU A 117 -0.77 6.64 3.69
C LEU A 117 -1.99 5.84 4.18
N PRO A 118 -1.84 5.00 5.22
CA PRO A 118 -2.99 4.40 5.88
C PRO A 118 -3.82 5.46 6.59
N MET A 119 -5.13 5.30 6.54
CA MET A 119 -6.07 6.22 7.19
C MET A 119 -7.12 5.49 8.03
N LEU A 120 -7.52 6.14 9.11
CA LEU A 120 -8.66 5.74 9.93
C LEU A 120 -9.72 6.84 9.95
N CYS A 121 -10.95 6.44 10.22
CA CYS A 121 -12.06 7.37 10.42
C CYS A 121 -12.06 7.91 11.86
N LEU A 122 -11.83 9.21 12.02
CA LEU A 122 -11.79 9.89 13.31
C LEU A 122 -13.03 10.77 13.54
N GLY A 123 -14.21 10.19 13.43
CA GLY A 123 -15.48 10.87 13.69
C GLY A 123 -15.63 12.15 12.87
N ALA A 124 -15.85 13.28 13.55
CA ALA A 124 -16.02 14.59 12.89
C ALA A 124 -14.78 15.08 12.13
N GLN A 125 -13.60 14.50 12.38
CA GLN A 125 -12.37 14.83 11.66
C GLN A 125 -12.26 14.10 10.32
N GLY A 126 -13.20 13.20 10.00
CA GLY A 126 -13.18 12.45 8.76
C GLY A 126 -12.03 11.45 8.68
N TRP A 127 -11.61 11.12 7.46
CA TRP A 127 -10.42 10.31 7.22
C TRP A 127 -9.15 11.03 7.63
N GLN A 128 -8.34 10.40 8.47
CA GLN A 128 -7.08 10.98 8.92
C GLN A 128 -5.93 9.99 8.68
N PRO A 129 -4.80 10.44 8.11
CA PRO A 129 -3.63 9.61 7.92
C PRO A 129 -2.94 9.32 9.25
N GLY A 130 -2.57 8.08 9.45
CA GLY A 130 -1.99 7.63 10.70
C GLY A 130 -2.03 6.12 10.85
N PHE A 131 -1.43 5.66 11.93
CA PHE A 131 -1.34 4.24 12.24
C PHE A 131 -1.71 4.02 13.70
N LEU A 132 -2.23 2.82 13.98
CA LEU A 132 -2.44 2.37 15.34
C LEU A 132 -1.10 1.89 15.90
N ARG A 133 -0.60 2.55 16.95
CA ARG A 133 0.43 2.00 17.83
C ARG A 133 -0.20 1.19 18.95
N ASN A 134 0.62 0.33 19.56
CA ASN A 134 0.29 -0.43 20.77
C ASN A 134 -0.55 0.40 21.76
N GLY A 135 -1.74 -0.10 22.08
CA GLY A 135 -2.47 0.32 23.26
C GLY A 135 -1.92 -0.34 24.54
N PRO A 136 -2.46 0.00 25.72
CA PRO A 136 -2.07 -0.58 27.02
C PRO A 136 -2.09 -2.12 27.10
N TRP A 137 -2.62 -2.79 26.07
CA TRP A 137 -2.78 -4.25 25.99
C TRP A 137 -2.40 -4.84 24.63
N GLY A 138 -1.54 -4.19 23.84
CA GLY A 138 -1.09 -4.72 22.54
C GLY A 138 -2.12 -4.64 21.40
N ASN A 139 -3.38 -4.36 21.71
CA ASN A 139 -4.41 -4.05 20.72
C ASN A 139 -4.31 -2.57 20.40
N GLY A 140 -3.76 -2.23 19.23
CA GLY A 140 -3.43 -0.85 18.87
C GLY A 140 -4.60 0.11 19.07
N SER A 141 -4.55 0.91 20.15
CA SER A 141 -5.62 1.84 20.54
C SER A 141 -5.19 3.30 20.48
N GLN A 142 -3.89 3.55 20.26
CA GLN A 142 -3.34 4.88 20.12
C GLN A 142 -3.16 5.17 18.62
N PHE A 143 -3.82 6.22 18.14
CA PHE A 143 -3.66 6.68 16.77
C PHE A 143 -2.59 7.78 16.72
N ASP A 144 -1.50 7.51 16.01
CA ASP A 144 -0.49 8.50 15.71
C ASP A 144 -0.71 9.02 14.29
N ARG A 145 -0.94 10.33 14.19
CA ARG A 145 -1.08 11.00 12.90
C ARG A 145 0.25 10.97 12.16
N VAL A 146 0.16 10.82 10.83
CA VAL A 146 1.29 11.15 9.95
C VAL A 146 1.09 12.58 9.47
N GLY A 147 1.93 13.51 9.95
CA GLY A 147 1.84 14.95 9.67
C GLY A 147 1.95 15.76 10.96
#